data_AF-A0AAU2PCV4-F1
#
_entry.id   AF-A0AAU2PCV4-F1
#
_cell.length_a   1.000
_cell.length_b   1.000
_cell.length_c   1.000
_cell.angle_alpha   90.00
_cell.angle_beta   90.00
_cell.angle_gamma   90.00
#
_symmetry.space_group_name_H-M   'P 1'
#
loop_
_entity.id
_entity.type
_entity.pdbx_description
1 polymer ?
#
loop_
_entity_poly.entity_id
_entity_poly.type
_entity_poly.pdbx_seq_one_letter_code
_entity_poly.pdbx_strand_id
1 'polypeptide(L)' 'MIRIRAQLGEGRTFIEVDGHEGHVEDGRVCAAITAITQTALLGLEQYAQQYPDLVSVEIIQE' A
#
# COMPACT_ATOMS: atom_id res chain seq x y z
N MET A 1 5.74 -2.70 16.74
CA MET A 1 5.70 -1.26 16.40
C MET A 1 5.62 -1.15 14.89
N ILE A 2 4.50 -0.63 14.40
CA ILE A 2 4.30 -0.39 12.96
C ILE A 2 5.12 0.84 12.56
N ARG A 3 5.90 0.76 11.48
CA ARG A 3 6.64 1.89 10.93
C ARG A 3 6.13 2.21 9.54
N ILE A 4 5.88 3.48 9.27
CA ILE A 4 5.48 3.98 7.96
C ILE A 4 6.53 4.98 7.50
N ARG A 5 7.12 4.74 6.33
CA ARG A 5 8.06 5.66 5.67
C ARG A 5 7.46 6.12 4.35
N ALA A 6 7.40 7.43 4.14
CA ALA A 6 6.89 8.02 2.91
C ALA A 6 7.95 8.94 2.28
N GLN A 7 8.15 8.81 0.97
CA GLN A 7 8.99 9.70 0.17
C GLN A 7 8.14 10.28 -0.96
N LEU A 8 8.07 11.62 -1.03
CA LEU A 8 7.26 12.36 -2.00
C LEU A 8 8.17 13.36 -2.72
N GLY A 9 8.23 13.28 -4.05
CA GLY A 9 9.04 14.20 -4.85
C GLY A 9 9.32 13.68 -6.26
N GLU A 10 9.68 14.58 -7.18
CA GLU A 10 10.10 14.24 -8.56
C GLU A 10 9.11 13.35 -9.34
N GLY A 11 7.81 13.51 -9.10
CA GLY A 11 6.77 12.68 -9.74
C GLY A 11 6.71 11.24 -9.21
N ARG A 12 7.36 10.96 -8.08
CA ARG A 12 7.39 9.65 -7.42
C ARG A 12 6.75 9.73 -6.03
N THR A 13 6.00 8.69 -5.71
CA THR A 13 5.44 8.44 -4.39
C THR A 13 5.87 7.05 -3.98
N PHE A 14 6.56 6.95 -2.85
CA PHE A 14 6.93 5.68 -2.24
C PHE A 14 6.41 5.63 -0.81
N ILE A 15 5.67 4.57 -0.48
CA ILE A 15 5.13 4.31 0.85
C ILE A 15 5.54 2.90 1.24
N GLU A 16 6.23 2.78 2.36
CA GLU A 16 6.66 1.49 2.92
C GLU A 16 6.08 1.35 4.32
N VAL A 17 5.52 0.17 4.59
CA VAL A 17 4.87 -0.18 5.85
C VAL A 17 5.46 -1.48 6.39
N ASP A 18 6.12 -1.39 7.55
CA ASP A 18 6.80 -2.50 8.21
C ASP A 18 6.22 -2.79 9.61
N GLY A 19 6.31 -4.04 10.06
CA GLY A 19 5.93 -4.46 11.41
C GLY A 19 4.42 -4.46 11.70
N HIS A 20 3.59 -4.53 10.65
CA HIS A 20 2.12 -4.56 10.73
C HIS A 20 1.52 -5.98 10.81
N GLU A 21 2.35 -7.01 10.74
CA GLU A 21 1.99 -8.41 10.99
C GLU A 21 2.46 -8.85 12.39
N GLY A 22 1.62 -9.59 13.14
CA GLY A 22 2.05 -10.28 14.36
C GLY A 22 1.83 -9.59 15.71
N HIS A 23 1.12 -8.47 15.81
CA HIS A 23 0.75 -7.89 17.12
C HIS A 23 -0.63 -8.40 17.58
N VAL A 24 -0.62 -9.40 18.47
CA VAL A 24 -1.83 -10.07 18.98
C VAL A 24 -2.62 -9.19 19.96
N GLU A 25 -1.96 -8.25 20.66
CA GLU A 25 -2.61 -7.39 21.66
C GLU A 25 -3.36 -6.19 21.06
N ASP A 26 -3.05 -5.78 19.83
CA ASP A 26 -3.62 -4.60 19.16
C ASP A 26 -4.02 -4.87 17.70
N GLY A 27 -4.57 -6.05 17.42
CA GLY A 27 -4.91 -6.51 16.07
C GLY A 27 -5.81 -5.56 15.24
N ARG A 28 -6.54 -4.64 15.90
CA ARG A 28 -7.32 -3.58 15.24
C ARG A 28 -6.44 -2.58 14.48
N VAL A 29 -5.26 -2.24 15.02
CA VAL A 29 -4.35 -1.28 14.40
C VAL A 29 -3.66 -1.91 13.20
N CYS A 30 -3.17 -3.15 13.33
CA CYS A 30 -2.64 -3.93 12.21
C CYS A 30 -3.66 -4.04 11.07
N ALA A 31 -4.89 -4.46 11.37
CA ALA A 31 -5.95 -4.60 10.38
C ALA A 31 -6.29 -3.27 9.70
N ALA A 32 -6.31 -2.15 10.43
CA ALA A 32 -6.56 -0.84 9.85
C ALA A 32 -5.47 -0.42 8.87
N ILE A 33 -4.19 -0.63 9.22
CA ILE A 33 -3.06 -0.31 8.34
C ILE A 33 -3.07 -1.20 7.10
N THR A 34 -3.29 -2.51 7.25
CA THR A 34 -3.47 -3.42 6.11
C THR A 34 -4.62 -2.99 5.21
N ALA A 35 -5.78 -2.63 5.79
CA ALA A 35 -6.93 -2.21 5.00
C ALA A 35 -6.63 -0.96 4.16
N ILE A 36 -5.93 0.03 4.73
CA ILE A 36 -5.55 1.25 4.03
C ILE A 36 -4.59 0.96 2.87
N THR A 37 -3.52 0.20 3.12
CA THR A 37 -2.51 -0.09 2.07
C THR A 37 -3.08 -0.95 0.96
N GLN A 38 -3.90 -1.95 1.29
CA GLN A 38 -4.60 -2.78 0.31
C GLN A 38 -5.62 -1.97 -0.48
N THR A 39 -6.35 -1.05 0.16
CA THR A 39 -7.30 -0.17 -0.55
C THR A 39 -6.58 0.77 -1.53
N ALA A 40 -5.40 1.28 -1.18
CA ALA A 40 -4.60 2.08 -2.11
C ALA A 40 -4.20 1.27 -3.36
N LEU A 41 -3.76 0.02 -3.19
CA LEU A 41 -3.44 -0.88 -4.30
C LEU A 41 -4.68 -1.16 -5.17
N LEU A 42 -5.82 -1.52 -4.55
CA LEU A 42 -7.08 -1.75 -5.27
C LEU A 42 -7.50 -0.54 -6.11
N GLY A 43 -7.34 0.68 -5.57
CA GLY A 43 -7.61 1.91 -6.31
C GLY A 43 -6.72 2.05 -7.54
N LEU A 44 -5.42 1.78 -7.42
CA LEU A 44 -4.48 1.84 -8.54
C LEU A 44 -4.79 0.76 -9.59
N GLU A 45 -5.07 -0.48 -9.17
CA GLU A 45 -5.48 -1.57 -10.07
C GLU A 45 -6.75 -1.21 -10.85
N GLN A 46 -7.74 -0.62 -10.19
CA GLN A 46 -8.97 -0.17 -10.83
C GLN A 46 -8.70 0.88 -11.93
N TYR A 47 -7.80 1.83 -11.68
CA TYR A 47 -7.43 2.83 -12.70
C TYR A 47 -6.63 2.21 -13.85
N ALA A 48 -5.74 1.26 -13.58
CA ALA A 48 -5.03 0.52 -14.63
C ALA A 48 -6.01 -0.24 -15.56
N GLN A 49 -7.07 -0.82 -15.00
CA GLN A 49 -8.12 -1.47 -15.78
C GLN A 49 -8.94 -0.49 -16.63
N GLN A 50 -9.23 0.71 -16.10
CA GLN A 50 -10.01 1.72 -16.82
C GLN A 50 -9.19 2.45 -17.90
N TYR A 51 -7.89 2.58 -17.71
CA TYR A 51 -6.99 3.37 -18.57
C TYR A 51 -5.70 2.59 -18.91
N PRO A 52 -5.80 1.45 -19.61
CA PRO A 52 -4.66 0.54 -19.84
C PRO A 52 -3.53 1.15 -20.68
N ASP A 53 -3.81 2.17 -21.49
CA ASP A 53 -2.80 2.88 -22.28
C ASP A 53 -2.01 3.92 -21.47
N LEU A 54 -2.48 4.27 -20.26
CA LEU A 54 -1.94 5.36 -19.44
C LEU A 54 -1.42 4.91 -18.08
N VAL A 55 -1.94 3.80 -17.55
CA VAL A 55 -1.65 3.33 -16.19
C VAL A 55 -1.39 1.84 -16.22
N SER A 56 -0.26 1.42 -15.65
CA SER A 56 0.07 0.01 -15.39
C SER A 56 0.35 -0.20 -13.91
N VAL A 57 0.09 -1.42 -13.44
CA VAL A 57 0.40 -1.88 -12.08
C VAL A 57 1.18 -3.18 -12.18
N GLU A 58 2.31 -3.24 -11.49
CA GLU A 58 3.12 -4.44 -11.32
C GLU A 58 3.16 -4.77 -9.82
N ILE A 59 2.83 -6.01 -9.47
CA ILE A 59 2.86 -6.51 -8.09
C ILE A 59 4.05 -7.45 -7.95
N ILE A 60 5.02 -7.05 -7.11
CA ILE A 60 6.22 -7.83 -6.79
C ILE A 60 6.00 -8.45 -5.41
N GLN A 61 6.15 -9.78 -5.30
CA GLN A 61 6.15 -10.50 -4.02
C GLN A 61 7.56 -11.05 -3.78
N GLU A 62 8.15 -10.70 -2.63
CA GLU A 62 9.45 -11.21 -2.17
C GLU A 62 9.31 -12.53 -1.39
#